data_AF-A0AAW0N853-F1
#
_entry.id   AF-A0AAW0N853-F1
#
_cell.length_a   1.000
_cell.length_b   1.000
_cell.length_c   1.000
_cell.angle_alpha   90.00
_cell.angle_beta   90.00
_cell.angle_gamma   90.00
#
_symmetry.space_group_name_H-M   'P 1'
#
loop_
_entity.id
_entity.type
_entity.pdbx_description
1 polymer ?
#
loop_
_entity_poly.entity_id
_entity_poly.type
_entity_poly.pdbx_seq_one_letter_code
_entity_poly.pdbx_strand_id
1 'polypeptide(L)'
;MGTMLSRHSVQSRLKSAEGMSLTEFTYQVFQAYDFYHLNQIYGCKIQLGGTDQLGNIMSGHDYIHKQTGQNCRQRSVAEPGQTSPFELYQFFLRQPDSTIERCTNALYNSSLEALEEMTDEELQELFREAPFLETLFEPGTTVIEACRKVNAIPDGARGHRIVTEGGVHINHSRVENPEQVLSRSSTSYPTA
;
A
#
# COMPACT_ATOMS: atom_id res chain seq x y z
N MET A 1 2.63 18.56 -27.06
CA MET A 1 2.67 18.90 -25.61
C MET A 1 1.50 19.76 -25.13
N GLY A 2 0.86 20.59 -25.97
CA GLY A 2 -0.19 21.53 -25.52
C GLY A 2 -1.43 20.91 -24.87
N THR A 3 -1.85 19.70 -25.25
CA THR A 3 -3.06 19.03 -24.69
C THR A 3 -2.85 18.45 -23.29
N MET A 4 -1.61 18.10 -22.94
CA MET A 4 -1.26 17.50 -21.64
C MET A 4 -1.04 18.59 -20.58
N LEU A 5 -0.41 19.71 -20.98
CA LEU A 5 -0.21 20.90 -20.13
C LEU A 5 -1.49 21.72 -19.88
N SER A 6 -2.52 21.55 -20.73
CA SER A 6 -3.82 22.23 -20.59
C SER A 6 -4.81 21.46 -19.72
N ARG A 7 -4.51 20.21 -19.33
CA ARG A 7 -5.36 19.46 -18.41
C ARG A 7 -5.36 20.11 -17.03
N HIS A 8 -6.55 20.29 -16.48
CA HIS A 8 -6.75 20.98 -15.20
C HIS A 8 -5.94 20.34 -14.05
N SER A 9 -5.80 19.01 -14.01
CA SER A 9 -5.00 18.30 -13.01
C SER A 9 -3.51 18.66 -13.08
N VAL A 10 -2.93 18.64 -14.29
CA VAL A 10 -1.52 18.97 -14.54
C VAL A 10 -1.27 20.45 -14.29
N GLN A 11 -2.18 21.31 -14.76
CA GLN A 11 -2.03 22.76 -14.64
C GLN A 11 -2.19 23.24 -13.19
N SER A 12 -3.06 22.61 -12.40
CA SER A 12 -3.23 22.91 -10.98
C SER A 12 -2.02 22.47 -10.16
N ARG A 13 -1.37 21.35 -10.52
CA ARG A 13 -0.15 20.87 -9.85
C ARG A 13 1.08 21.70 -10.23
N LEU A 14 1.24 22.04 -11.50
CA LEU A 14 2.30 22.95 -11.98
C LEU A 14 2.23 24.34 -11.33
N LYS A 15 1.04 24.82 -10.95
CA LYS A 15 0.84 26.10 -10.25
C LYS A 15 0.95 26.00 -8.73
N SER A 16 1.06 24.80 -8.18
CA SER A 16 1.22 24.60 -6.73
C SER A 16 2.64 24.98 -6.28
N ALA A 17 2.81 25.31 -5.00
CA ALA A 17 4.09 25.74 -4.45
C ALA A 17 5.21 24.69 -4.59
N GLU A 18 4.85 23.40 -4.63
CA GLU A 18 5.79 22.28 -4.82
C GLU A 18 6.09 21.98 -6.30
N GLY A 19 5.26 22.47 -7.23
CA GLY A 19 5.38 22.18 -8.66
C GLY A 19 5.02 20.74 -9.03
N MET A 20 5.50 20.28 -10.20
CA MET A 20 5.38 18.89 -10.65
C MET A 20 6.74 18.47 -11.20
N SER A 21 7.27 17.36 -10.70
CA SER A 21 8.54 16.81 -11.19
C SER A 21 8.39 16.24 -12.62
N LEU A 22 9.51 16.17 -13.36
CA LEU A 22 9.52 15.53 -14.67
C LEU A 22 9.01 14.08 -14.60
N THR A 23 9.33 13.37 -13.53
CA THR A 23 8.90 11.99 -13.30
C THR A 23 7.38 11.88 -13.13
N GLU A 24 6.76 12.79 -12.38
CA GLU A 24 5.30 12.84 -12.23
C GLU A 24 4.60 13.20 -13.55
N PHE A 25 5.25 14.03 -14.36
CA PHE A 25 4.76 14.37 -15.69
C PHE A 25 4.88 13.19 -16.67
N THR A 26 5.98 12.44 -16.64
CA THR A 26 6.22 11.31 -17.55
C THR A 26 5.43 10.06 -17.17
N TYR A 27 5.04 9.89 -15.90
CA TYR A 27 4.21 8.77 -15.44
C TYR A 27 2.91 8.61 -16.27
N GLN A 28 2.25 9.73 -16.59
CA GLN A 28 1.05 9.75 -17.44
C GLN A 28 1.26 9.15 -18.83
N VAL A 29 2.47 9.30 -19.39
CA VAL A 29 2.82 8.79 -20.71
C VAL A 29 3.06 7.28 -20.66
N PHE A 30 3.83 6.82 -19.67
CA PHE A 30 4.13 5.40 -19.52
C PHE A 30 2.87 4.59 -19.20
N GLN A 31 2.04 5.05 -18.27
CA GLN A 31 0.78 4.37 -17.94
C GLN A 31 -0.18 4.30 -19.13
N ALA A 32 -0.22 5.32 -19.98
CA ALA A 32 -1.01 5.30 -21.21
C ALA A 32 -0.48 4.28 -22.23
N TYR A 33 0.84 4.16 -22.32
CA TYR A 33 1.50 3.17 -23.18
C TYR A 33 1.26 1.74 -22.70
N ASP A 34 1.31 1.49 -21.39
CA ASP A 34 1.02 0.17 -20.82
C ASP A 34 -0.40 -0.29 -21.17
N PHE A 35 -1.39 0.61 -21.05
CA PHE A 35 -2.76 0.26 -21.43
C PHE A 35 -2.88 -0.02 -22.93
N TYR A 36 -2.20 0.74 -23.78
CA TYR A 36 -2.13 0.47 -25.21
C TYR A 36 -1.48 -0.89 -25.51
N HIS A 37 -0.37 -1.21 -24.87
CA HIS A 37 0.32 -2.48 -25.04
C HIS A 37 -0.59 -3.66 -24.65
N LEU A 38 -1.28 -3.57 -23.50
CA LEU A 38 -2.24 -4.58 -23.05
C LEU A 38 -3.45 -4.69 -24.00
N ASN A 39 -3.90 -3.57 -24.57
CA ASN A 39 -4.95 -3.56 -25.59
C ASN A 39 -4.52 -4.29 -26.86
N GLN A 40 -3.29 -4.07 -27.34
CA GLN A 40 -2.78 -4.69 -28.57
C GLN A 40 -2.48 -6.18 -28.40
N ILE A 41 -1.84 -6.58 -27.29
CA ILE A 41 -1.41 -7.96 -27.10
C ILE A 41 -2.54 -8.85 -26.59
N TYR A 42 -3.30 -8.36 -25.61
CA TYR A 42 -4.29 -9.16 -24.87
C TYR A 42 -5.74 -8.75 -25.15
N GLY A 43 -5.96 -7.76 -26.03
CA GLY A 43 -7.32 -7.26 -26.30
C GLY A 43 -7.95 -6.60 -25.08
N CYS A 44 -7.15 -6.08 -24.14
CA CYS A 44 -7.65 -5.39 -22.96
C CYS A 44 -8.47 -4.15 -23.37
N LYS A 45 -9.70 -4.04 -22.88
CA LYS A 45 -10.64 -2.94 -23.21
C LYS A 45 -11.08 -2.13 -21.99
N ILE A 46 -10.67 -2.53 -20.79
CA ILE A 46 -11.11 -1.93 -19.53
C ILE A 46 -9.88 -1.67 -18.66
N GLN A 47 -9.76 -0.45 -18.17
CA GLN A 47 -8.80 -0.08 -17.13
C GLN A 47 -9.54 0.43 -15.89
N LEU A 48 -9.15 -0.08 -14.73
CA LEU A 48 -9.71 0.25 -13.42
C LEU A 48 -8.63 0.92 -12.55
N GLY A 49 -9.04 1.76 -11.62
CA GLY A 49 -8.15 2.33 -10.60
C GLY A 49 -8.86 3.29 -9.64
N GLY A 50 -8.11 3.81 -8.67
CA GLY A 50 -8.59 4.79 -7.70
C GLY A 50 -9.14 6.07 -8.34
N THR A 51 -9.93 6.85 -7.59
CA THR A 51 -10.52 8.13 -8.04
C THR A 51 -9.47 9.17 -8.37
N ASP A 52 -8.37 9.15 -7.64
CA ASP A 52 -7.17 9.96 -7.84
C ASP A 52 -6.43 9.62 -9.15
N GLN A 53 -6.55 8.39 -9.67
CA GLN A 53 -5.92 7.92 -10.90
C GLN A 53 -6.74 8.16 -12.17
N LEU A 54 -7.98 8.68 -12.04
CA LEU A 54 -8.87 8.87 -13.18
C LEU A 54 -8.23 9.72 -14.29
N GLY A 55 -7.46 10.75 -13.92
CA GLY A 55 -6.74 11.60 -14.87
C GLY A 55 -5.72 10.85 -15.73
N ASN A 56 -4.99 9.91 -15.11
CA ASN A 56 -3.96 9.14 -15.81
C ASN A 56 -4.58 8.01 -16.64
N ILE A 57 -5.62 7.37 -16.12
CA ILE A 57 -6.41 6.36 -16.83
C ILE A 57 -6.99 6.98 -18.11
N MET A 58 -7.60 8.18 -18.05
CA MET A 58 -8.10 8.89 -19.22
C MET A 58 -7.03 9.14 -20.30
N SER A 59 -5.76 9.36 -19.93
CA SER A 59 -4.64 9.44 -20.88
C SER A 59 -4.50 8.18 -21.73
N GLY A 60 -4.64 7.00 -21.10
CA GLY A 60 -4.58 5.72 -21.79
C GLY A 60 -5.70 5.53 -22.81
N HIS A 61 -6.94 5.90 -22.47
CA HIS A 61 -8.05 5.87 -23.43
C HIS A 61 -7.82 6.82 -24.60
N ASP A 62 -7.46 8.08 -24.32
CA ASP A 62 -7.20 9.06 -25.38
C ASP A 62 -6.06 8.62 -26.30
N TYR A 63 -5.04 7.96 -25.74
CA TYR A 63 -3.92 7.42 -26.50
C TYR A 63 -4.34 6.24 -27.38
N ILE A 64 -5.05 5.24 -26.84
CA ILE A 64 -5.56 4.10 -27.61
C ILE A 64 -6.49 4.57 -28.72
N HIS A 65 -7.42 5.49 -28.43
CA HIS A 65 -8.34 6.03 -29.41
C HIS A 65 -7.60 6.73 -30.55
N LYS A 66 -6.56 7.51 -30.25
CA LYS A 66 -5.73 8.17 -31.28
C LYS A 66 -4.93 7.19 -32.13
N GLN A 67 -4.40 6.11 -31.53
CA GLN A 67 -3.56 5.15 -32.26
C GLN A 67 -4.39 4.13 -33.07
N THR A 68 -5.55 3.73 -32.57
CA THR A 68 -6.29 2.56 -33.09
C THR A 68 -7.73 2.86 -33.52
N GLY A 69 -8.28 4.02 -33.15
CA GLY A 69 -9.70 4.35 -33.32
C GLY A 69 -10.64 3.56 -32.38
N GLN A 70 -10.11 2.72 -31.49
CA GLN A 70 -10.92 1.91 -30.58
C GLN A 70 -11.36 2.69 -29.35
N ASN A 71 -12.61 2.47 -28.92
CA ASN A 71 -13.13 2.99 -27.67
C ASN A 71 -12.96 1.95 -26.56
N CYS A 72 -12.17 2.30 -25.54
CA CYS A 72 -12.01 1.51 -24.33
C CYS A 72 -12.88 2.07 -23.20
N ARG A 73 -13.36 1.20 -22.31
CA ARG A 73 -14.16 1.63 -21.15
C ARG A 73 -13.25 1.89 -19.95
N GLN A 74 -13.62 2.86 -19.13
CA GLN A 74 -12.87 3.25 -17.95
C GLN A 74 -13.81 3.33 -16.77
N ARG A 75 -13.35 2.87 -15.61
CA ARG A 75 -14.13 2.96 -14.38
C ARG A 75 -13.21 3.19 -13.21
N SER A 76 -13.48 4.25 -12.47
CA SER A 76 -12.87 4.43 -11.17
C SER A 76 -13.58 3.55 -10.14
N VAL A 77 -12.80 2.89 -9.29
CA VAL A 77 -13.30 2.15 -8.13
C VAL A 77 -12.75 2.89 -6.91
N ALA A 78 -13.65 3.46 -6.11
CA ALA A 78 -13.28 4.15 -4.88
C ALA A 78 -13.43 3.17 -3.72
N GLU A 79 -12.32 2.76 -3.11
CA GLU A 79 -12.29 2.16 -1.78
C GLU A 79 -11.88 3.28 -0.81
N PRO A 80 -12.77 3.78 0.06
CA PRO A 80 -12.43 4.80 1.04
C PRO A 80 -11.32 4.31 1.98
N GLY A 81 -10.21 5.07 2.07
CA GLY A 81 -9.13 4.80 3.03
C GLY A 81 -8.00 3.90 2.52
N GLN A 82 -7.93 3.58 1.23
CA GLN A 82 -6.76 2.93 0.64
C GLN A 82 -5.74 3.95 0.11
N THR A 83 -4.45 3.68 0.32
CA THR A 83 -3.35 4.44 -0.28
C THR A 83 -3.47 4.42 -1.80
N SER A 84 -3.36 5.58 -2.45
CA SER A 84 -3.47 5.61 -3.90
C SER A 84 -2.35 4.83 -4.58
N PRO A 85 -2.59 4.20 -5.74
CA PRO A 85 -1.53 3.56 -6.52
C PRO A 85 -0.35 4.50 -6.85
N PHE A 86 -0.61 5.81 -7.01
CA PHE A 86 0.43 6.80 -7.22
C PHE A 86 1.23 7.09 -5.95
N GLU A 87 0.58 7.23 -4.79
CA GLU A 87 1.31 7.38 -3.52
C GLU A 87 2.12 6.13 -3.21
N LEU A 88 1.60 4.93 -3.48
CA LEU A 88 2.33 3.68 -3.34
C LEU A 88 3.55 3.63 -4.27
N TYR A 89 3.39 4.02 -5.53
CA TYR A 89 4.50 4.11 -6.48
C TYR A 89 5.55 5.14 -6.07
N GLN A 90 5.11 6.32 -5.64
CA GLN A 90 5.98 7.38 -5.14
C GLN A 90 6.70 6.99 -3.86
N PHE A 91 6.06 6.22 -2.97
CA PHE A 91 6.68 5.66 -1.79
C PHE A 91 7.91 4.83 -2.17
N PHE A 92 7.75 3.86 -3.09
CA PHE A 92 8.86 3.03 -3.56
C PHE A 92 9.93 3.83 -4.29
N LEU A 93 9.56 4.76 -5.17
CA LEU A 93 10.54 5.59 -5.89
C LEU A 93 11.40 6.48 -4.99
N ARG A 94 10.92 6.81 -3.79
CA ARG A 94 11.64 7.67 -2.84
C ARG A 94 12.54 6.89 -1.88
N GLN A 95 12.39 5.56 -1.83
CA GLN A 95 13.25 4.75 -0.98
C GLN A 95 14.64 4.61 -1.59
N PRO A 96 15.71 4.65 -0.77
CA PRO A 96 17.04 4.27 -1.21
C PRO A 96 17.07 2.82 -1.73
N ASP A 97 17.96 2.53 -2.70
CA ASP A 97 18.19 1.18 -3.21
C ASP A 97 18.55 0.18 -2.09
N SER A 98 19.17 0.67 -1.01
CA SER A 98 19.52 -0.14 0.15
C SER A 98 18.32 -0.63 0.97
N THR A 99 17.16 0.00 0.83
CA THR A 99 15.96 -0.21 1.67
C THR A 99 14.81 -0.82 0.87
N ILE A 100 14.74 -0.54 -0.43
CA ILE A 100 13.64 -1.00 -1.30
C ILE A 100 13.48 -2.52 -1.34
N GLU A 101 14.60 -3.26 -1.31
CA GLU A 101 14.57 -4.73 -1.35
C GLU A 101 13.90 -5.30 -0.09
N ARG A 102 14.27 -4.78 1.10
CA ARG A 102 13.63 -5.16 2.37
C ARG A 102 12.16 -4.78 2.42
N CYS A 103 11.81 -3.55 2.05
CA CYS A 103 10.41 -3.10 1.98
C CYS A 103 9.56 -3.96 1.05
N THR A 104 10.11 -4.33 -0.11
CA THR A 104 9.41 -5.18 -1.09
C THR A 104 9.22 -6.59 -0.55
N ASN A 105 10.25 -7.17 0.06
CA ASN A 105 10.19 -8.50 0.65
C ASN A 105 9.24 -8.57 1.84
N ALA A 106 9.21 -7.53 2.68
CA ALA A 106 8.28 -7.41 3.80
C ALA A 106 6.83 -7.32 3.33
N LEU A 107 6.52 -6.43 2.37
CA LEU A 107 5.14 -6.17 1.94
C LEU A 107 4.56 -7.23 1.00
N TYR A 108 5.36 -7.73 0.05
CA TYR A 108 4.85 -8.59 -1.02
C TYR A 108 5.24 -10.06 -0.86
N ASN A 109 6.37 -10.33 -0.21
CA ASN A 109 6.86 -11.70 -0.01
C ASN A 109 6.63 -12.21 1.42
N SER A 110 6.01 -11.40 2.30
CA SER A 110 5.74 -11.75 3.71
C SER A 110 7.00 -12.24 4.44
N SER A 111 8.18 -11.69 4.12
CA SER A 111 9.43 -12.08 4.76
C SER A 111 9.54 -11.41 6.12
N LEU A 112 9.59 -12.24 7.17
CA LEU A 112 9.82 -11.78 8.53
C LEU A 112 11.27 -11.35 8.72
N GLU A 113 12.20 -12.03 8.05
CA GLU A 113 13.63 -11.69 8.05
C GLU A 113 13.86 -10.27 7.53
N ALA A 114 13.14 -9.89 6.46
CA ALA A 114 13.20 -8.54 5.93
C ALA A 114 12.69 -7.50 6.93
N LEU A 115 11.67 -7.81 7.73
CA LEU A 115 11.18 -6.92 8.79
C LEU A 115 12.16 -6.83 9.97
N GLU A 116 12.83 -7.93 10.32
CA GLU A 116 13.82 -7.98 11.41
C GLU A 116 15.12 -7.22 11.07
N GLU A 117 15.50 -7.18 9.80
CA GLU A 117 16.68 -6.43 9.32
C GLU A 117 16.41 -4.94 9.10
N MET A 118 15.15 -4.49 9.18
CA MET A 118 14.78 -3.08 9.01
C MET A 118 15.03 -2.27 10.27
N THR A 119 15.48 -1.03 10.10
CA THR A 119 15.59 -0.09 11.24
C THR A 119 14.21 0.42 11.66
N ASP A 120 14.11 0.94 12.89
CA ASP A 120 12.86 1.55 13.38
C ASP A 120 12.38 2.69 12.47
N GLU A 121 13.31 3.48 11.91
CA GLU A 121 12.99 4.52 10.93
C GLU A 121 12.41 3.95 9.64
N GLU A 122 12.97 2.85 9.13
CA GLU A 122 12.48 2.17 7.93
C GLU A 122 11.08 1.58 8.16
N LEU A 123 10.82 1.01 9.34
CA LEU A 123 9.50 0.48 9.72
C LEU A 123 8.45 1.58 9.87
N GLN A 124 8.81 2.69 10.53
CA GLN A 124 7.93 3.85 10.67
C GLN A 124 7.60 4.49 9.32
N GLU A 125 8.55 4.51 8.39
CA GLU A 125 8.32 5.01 7.04
C GLU A 125 7.45 4.05 6.22
N LEU A 126 7.73 2.74 6.28
CA LEU A 126 6.97 1.70 5.59
C LEU A 126 5.50 1.64 6.05
N PHE A 127 5.27 1.81 7.35
CA PHE A 127 3.96 1.73 7.99
C PHE A 127 3.47 3.08 8.50
N ARG A 128 3.84 4.18 7.85
CA ARG A 128 3.50 5.55 8.29
C ARG A 128 2.00 5.78 8.53
N GLU A 129 1.16 5.16 7.71
CA GLU A 129 -0.30 5.26 7.81
C GLU A 129 -0.90 4.24 8.79
N ALA A 130 -0.08 3.37 9.39
CA ALA A 130 -0.49 2.45 10.43
C ALA A 130 -0.10 3.02 11.81
N PRO A 131 -0.96 2.87 12.83
CA PRO A 131 -0.62 3.27 14.19
C PRO A 131 0.54 2.41 14.72
N PHE A 132 1.66 3.06 15.04
CA PHE A 132 2.80 2.43 15.71
C PHE A 132 2.66 2.59 17.23
N LEU A 133 2.83 1.50 17.98
CA LEU A 133 2.76 1.52 19.43
C LEU A 133 3.92 0.73 20.02
N GLU A 134 4.76 1.41 20.79
CA GLU A 134 5.82 0.78 21.57
C GLU A 134 5.24 0.36 22.92
N THR A 135 5.25 -0.94 23.24
CA THR A 135 4.67 -1.44 24.49
C THR A 135 5.44 -2.63 25.03
N LEU A 136 5.78 -2.58 26.31
CA LEU A 136 6.35 -3.73 27.01
C LEU A 136 5.24 -4.66 27.50
N PHE A 137 5.34 -5.94 27.17
CA PHE A 137 4.45 -6.98 27.68
C PHE A 137 5.08 -7.65 28.89
N GLU A 138 4.28 -7.89 29.93
CA GLU A 138 4.74 -8.63 31.11
C GLU A 138 4.74 -10.14 30.80
N PRO A 139 5.68 -10.92 31.36
CA PRO A 139 5.65 -12.38 31.23
C PRO A 139 4.31 -12.94 31.71
N GLY A 140 3.62 -13.71 30.87
CA GLY A 140 2.28 -14.20 31.16
C GLY A 140 1.15 -13.44 30.45
N THR A 141 1.45 -12.33 29.76
CA THR A 141 0.46 -11.59 28.95
C THR A 141 -0.16 -12.52 27.91
N THR A 142 -1.49 -12.61 27.91
CA THR A 142 -2.25 -13.38 26.93
C THR A 142 -2.44 -12.62 25.62
N VAL A 143 -2.78 -13.32 24.54
CA VAL A 143 -3.09 -12.71 23.23
C VAL A 143 -4.19 -11.66 23.36
N ILE A 144 -5.26 -11.95 24.10
CA ILE A 144 -6.36 -11.01 24.28
C ILE A 144 -5.94 -9.75 25.05
N GLU A 145 -5.10 -9.89 26.07
CA GLU A 145 -4.56 -8.77 26.85
C GLU A 145 -3.63 -7.92 25.99
N ALA A 146 -2.75 -8.55 25.21
CA ALA A 146 -1.87 -7.85 24.29
C ALA A 146 -2.67 -7.05 23.25
N CYS A 147 -3.65 -7.68 22.59
CA CYS A 147 -4.50 -7.00 21.60
C CYS A 147 -5.30 -5.85 22.20
N ARG A 148 -5.79 -5.96 23.45
CA ARG A 148 -6.46 -4.86 24.15
C ARG A 148 -5.49 -3.74 24.50
N LYS A 149 -4.29 -4.08 24.99
CA LYS A 149 -3.26 -3.11 25.38
C LYS A 149 -2.85 -2.22 24.21
N VAL A 150 -2.84 -2.78 22.99
CA VAL A 150 -2.54 -2.04 21.76
C VAL A 150 -3.78 -1.50 21.04
N ASN A 151 -4.98 -1.61 21.63
CA ASN A 151 -6.26 -1.23 21.03
C ASN A 151 -6.54 -1.87 19.65
N ALA A 152 -5.98 -3.05 19.36
CA ALA A 152 -6.19 -3.77 18.10
C ALA A 152 -7.57 -4.43 18.01
N ILE A 153 -8.23 -4.69 19.15
CA ILE A 153 -9.56 -5.31 19.21
C ILE A 153 -10.49 -4.57 20.19
N PRO A 154 -11.81 -4.58 19.96
CA PRO A 154 -12.79 -4.01 20.87
C PRO A 154 -12.93 -4.84 22.17
N ASP A 155 -13.28 -4.16 23.26
CA ASP A 155 -13.51 -4.80 24.55
C ASP A 155 -14.69 -5.79 24.57
N GLY A 156 -14.67 -6.66 25.59
CA GLY A 156 -15.74 -7.63 25.85
C GLY A 156 -15.79 -8.82 24.87
N ALA A 157 -16.98 -9.40 24.73
CA ALA A 157 -17.21 -10.62 23.95
C ALA A 157 -16.98 -10.46 22.43
N ARG A 158 -16.92 -9.22 21.93
CA ARG A 158 -16.62 -8.95 20.52
C ARG A 158 -15.14 -9.16 20.22
N GLY A 159 -14.23 -8.68 21.07
CA GLY A 159 -12.80 -8.91 20.92
C GLY A 159 -12.42 -10.39 21.01
N HIS A 160 -13.01 -11.12 21.98
CA HIS A 160 -12.80 -12.57 22.08
C HIS A 160 -13.19 -13.31 20.80
N ARG A 161 -14.34 -12.95 20.20
CA ARG A 161 -14.80 -13.56 18.96
C ARG A 161 -13.83 -13.34 17.81
N ILE A 162 -13.31 -12.13 17.64
CA ILE A 162 -12.34 -11.80 16.59
C ILE A 162 -11.10 -12.69 16.70
N VAL A 163 -10.61 -12.93 17.91
CA VAL A 163 -9.47 -13.83 18.12
C VAL A 163 -9.86 -15.28 17.83
N THR A 164 -10.98 -15.79 18.38
CA THR A 164 -11.41 -17.19 18.16
C THR A 164 -11.76 -17.52 16.71
N GLU A 165 -12.23 -16.52 15.95
CA GLU A 165 -12.52 -16.65 14.52
C GLU A 165 -11.24 -16.51 13.68
N GLY A 166 -10.09 -16.30 14.31
CA GLY A 166 -8.75 -16.21 13.72
C GLY A 166 -8.53 -14.92 12.92
N GLY A 167 -9.09 -13.82 13.40
CA GLY A 167 -8.85 -12.47 12.89
C GLY A 167 -7.54 -11.85 13.39
N VAL A 168 -6.80 -12.54 14.26
CA VAL A 168 -5.51 -12.08 14.81
C VAL A 168 -4.39 -13.00 14.37
N HIS A 169 -3.26 -12.39 13.97
CA HIS A 169 -2.03 -13.07 13.62
C HIS A 169 -0.89 -12.52 14.48
N ILE A 170 -0.03 -13.41 14.96
CA ILE A 170 1.19 -13.07 15.69
C ILE A 170 2.34 -13.75 14.98
N ASN A 171 3.35 -12.99 14.54
CA ASN A 171 4.47 -13.46 13.72
C ASN A 171 4.01 -14.34 12.54
N HIS A 172 3.08 -13.81 11.74
CA HIS A 172 2.44 -14.50 10.60
C HIS A 172 1.67 -15.79 10.94
N SER A 173 1.62 -16.21 12.21
CA SER A 173 0.87 -17.37 12.64
C SER A 173 -0.51 -16.94 13.11
N ARG A 174 -1.55 -17.55 12.52
CA ARG A 174 -2.93 -17.35 12.93
C ARG A 174 -3.12 -17.82 14.38
N VAL A 175 -3.75 -16.99 15.21
CA VAL A 175 -4.01 -17.31 16.62
C VAL A 175 -5.51 -17.38 16.86
N GLU A 176 -5.97 -18.54 17.36
CA GLU A 176 -7.39 -18.81 17.62
C GLU A 176 -7.70 -18.95 19.12
N ASN A 177 -6.68 -19.00 19.97
CA ASN A 177 -6.83 -19.12 21.42
C ASN A 177 -6.57 -17.76 22.10
N PRO A 178 -7.60 -17.06 22.62
CA PRO A 178 -7.44 -15.77 23.29
C PRO A 178 -6.58 -15.82 24.55
N GLU A 179 -6.60 -16.95 25.26
CA GLU A 179 -5.89 -17.18 26.53
C GLU A 179 -4.46 -17.71 26.31
N GLN A 180 -4.04 -17.86 25.05
CA GLN A 180 -2.67 -18.25 24.75
C GLN A 180 -1.71 -17.18 25.27
N VAL A 181 -0.76 -17.61 26.10
CA VAL A 181 0.29 -16.74 26.65
C VAL A 181 1.33 -16.46 25.56
N LEU A 182 1.71 -15.19 25.41
CA LEU A 182 2.81 -14.79 24.53
C LEU A 182 4.13 -15.29 25.12
N SER A 183 4.74 -16.27 24.45
CA SER A 183 6.05 -16.80 24.83
C SER A 183 7.18 -15.94 24.26
N ARG A 184 8.36 -15.93 24.89
CA ARG A 184 9.55 -15.23 24.36
C ARG A 184 9.97 -15.70 22.97
N SER A 185 9.65 -16.94 22.59
CA SER A 185 9.87 -17.47 21.24
C SER A 185 8.93 -16.92 20.17
N SER A 186 7.88 -16.20 20.56
CA SER A 186 6.90 -15.54 19.69
C SER A 186 7.06 -14.02 19.68
N THR A 187 8.16 -13.49 20.20
CA THR A 187 8.54 -12.08 20.11
C THR A 187 10.01 -12.06 19.71
N SER A 188 10.30 -11.63 18.48
CA SER A 188 11.63 -11.49 17.92
C SER A 188 12.40 -10.35 18.60
N TYR A 189 12.78 -10.55 19.86
CA TYR A 189 13.81 -9.72 20.49
C TYR A 189 15.15 -10.45 20.36
N PRO A 190 16.17 -9.85 19.73
CA PRO A 190 17.51 -10.40 19.79
C PRO A 190 17.99 -10.34 21.25
N THR A 191 18.44 -11.48 21.77
CA THR A 191 19.29 -11.49 22.96
C THR A 191 20.54 -10.66 22.68
N ALA A 192 20.77 -9.65 23.52
CA ALA A 192 22.03 -8.92 23.61
C ALA A 192 23.22 -9.84 23.92
#